data_AF-A0A0R0HK22-F1
#
_entry.id   AF-A0A0R0HK22-F1
#
_cell.length_a   1.000
_cell.length_b   1.000
_cell.length_c   1.000
_cell.angle_alpha   90.00
_cell.angle_beta   90.00
_cell.angle_gamma   90.00
#
_symmetry.space_group_name_H-M   'P 1'
#
loop_
_entity.id
_entity.type
_entity.pdbx_description
1 polymer ?
#
loop_
_entity_poly.entity_id
_entity_poly.type
_entity_poly.pdbx_seq_one_letter_code
_entity_poly.pdbx_strand_id
1 'polypeptide(L)'
;MGFFSPGNSTRRYLAIWYTNASSYTVVWVANRNTPLQNNSGVLKLNEKGIRELLSATNGAIWSSNISSKAVNNPVAYLLDLGNFVVKSGHDTNKNSFLWQSFDYPTDTLMSGMKLEWNIETGLERSLTSWKSVEDPAEGEYASKIELRGYPQLVRFKGPDIKTRIGSWNGLYLVYN
;
A
#
# COMPACT_ATOMS: atom_id res chain seq x y z
N MET A 1 -13.29 -3.56 0.69
CA MET A 1 -12.10 -4.32 0.25
C MET A 1 -12.58 -5.56 -0.47
N GLY A 2 -11.88 -5.99 -1.53
CA GLY A 2 -12.15 -7.25 -2.20
C GLY A 2 -11.29 -7.47 -3.44
N PHE A 3 -11.66 -8.45 -4.25
CA PHE A 3 -11.01 -8.74 -5.52
C PHE A 3 -11.60 -7.92 -6.66
N PHE A 4 -10.76 -7.32 -7.49
CA PHE A 4 -11.19 -6.51 -8.64
C PHE A 4 -10.31 -6.72 -9.87
N SER A 5 -10.85 -6.36 -11.03
CA SER A 5 -10.16 -6.33 -12.32
C SER A 5 -10.38 -4.94 -12.95
N PRO A 6 -9.32 -4.18 -13.24
CA PRO A 6 -9.44 -2.84 -13.82
C PRO A 6 -9.78 -2.89 -15.31
N GLY A 7 -10.76 -2.10 -15.74
CA GLY A 7 -11.18 -1.98 -17.13
C GLY A 7 -11.54 -3.34 -17.74
N ASN A 8 -10.94 -3.64 -18.90
CA ASN A 8 -11.11 -4.93 -19.59
C ASN A 8 -10.03 -5.96 -19.26
N SER A 9 -9.20 -5.71 -18.24
CA SER A 9 -8.11 -6.60 -17.86
C SER A 9 -8.66 -7.92 -17.29
N THR A 10 -8.10 -9.05 -17.74
CA THR A 10 -8.37 -10.37 -17.16
C THR A 10 -7.57 -10.63 -15.88
N ARG A 11 -6.61 -9.74 -15.57
CA ARG A 11 -5.80 -9.80 -14.36
C ARG A 11 -6.64 -9.41 -13.15
N ARG A 12 -6.38 -10.08 -12.03
CA ARG A 12 -7.13 -9.85 -10.79
C ARG A 12 -6.22 -9.41 -9.65
N TYR A 13 -6.75 -8.50 -8.85
CA TYR A 13 -6.02 -7.86 -7.76
C TYR A 13 -6.88 -7.79 -6.51
N LEU A 14 -6.21 -7.74 -5.36
CA LEU A 14 -6.83 -7.49 -4.07
C LEU A 14 -6.68 -6.02 -3.71
N ALA A 15 -7.81 -5.34 -3.51
CA ALA A 15 -7.83 -3.88 -3.40
C ALA A 15 -8.82 -3.32 -2.38
N ILE A 16 -8.64 -2.04 -2.10
CA ILE A 16 -9.52 -1.19 -1.32
C ILE A 16 -9.98 -0.06 -2.23
N TRP A 17 -11.27 0.27 -2.19
CA TRP A 17 -11.90 1.32 -2.99
C TRP A 17 -13.01 1.98 -2.18
N TYR A 18 -13.42 3.18 -2.58
CA TYR A 18 -14.60 3.86 -2.01
C TYR A 18 -15.89 3.16 -2.42
N THR A 19 -16.75 2.83 -1.46
CA THR A 19 -18.03 2.14 -1.73
C THR A 19 -19.13 3.06 -2.27
N ASN A 20 -19.05 4.36 -1.98
CA ASN A 20 -20.10 5.32 -2.31
C ASN A 20 -19.79 6.14 -3.57
N ALA A 21 -18.76 5.76 -4.34
CA ALA A 21 -18.40 6.41 -5.59
C ALA A 21 -19.05 5.69 -6.78
N SER A 22 -19.46 6.43 -7.81
CA SER A 22 -20.07 5.89 -9.04
C SER A 22 -19.10 5.06 -9.88
N SER A 23 -17.80 5.28 -9.70
CA SER A 23 -16.73 4.48 -10.28
C SER A 23 -15.92 3.84 -9.15
N TYR A 24 -15.33 2.67 -9.41
CA TYR A 24 -14.42 2.00 -8.48
C TYR A 24 -13.14 2.83 -8.32
N THR A 25 -13.19 3.87 -7.50
CA THR A 25 -12.00 4.64 -7.12
C THR A 25 -11.18 3.80 -6.17
N VAL A 26 -10.23 3.06 -6.74
CA VAL A 26 -9.28 2.22 -6.02
C VAL A 26 -8.23 3.11 -5.36
N VAL A 27 -8.00 2.89 -4.07
CA VAL A 27 -7.08 3.67 -3.24
C VAL A 27 -5.87 2.86 -2.76
N TRP A 28 -5.96 1.53 -2.85
CA TRP A 28 -4.88 0.64 -2.47
C TRP A 28 -4.99 -0.71 -3.17
N VAL A 29 -3.85 -1.29 -3.57
CA VAL A 29 -3.74 -2.58 -4.27
C VAL A 29 -2.59 -3.39 -3.67
N ALA A 30 -2.87 -4.60 -3.17
CA ALA A 30 -1.88 -5.47 -2.53
C ALA A 30 -0.84 -5.99 -3.53
N ASN A 31 -1.31 -6.76 -4.50
CA ASN A 31 -0.50 -7.54 -5.44
C ASN A 31 -0.30 -6.80 -6.76
N ARG A 32 -0.04 -5.48 -6.69
CA ARG A 32 -0.03 -4.59 -7.87
C ARG A 32 0.97 -5.00 -8.95
N ASN A 33 2.12 -5.56 -8.58
CA ASN A 33 3.17 -6.01 -9.50
C ASN A 33 3.05 -7.50 -9.88
N THR A 34 2.25 -8.28 -9.15
CA THR A 34 2.09 -9.73 -9.34
C THR A 34 0.59 -10.06 -9.41
N PRO A 35 -0.06 -9.87 -10.56
CA PRO A 35 -1.49 -10.13 -10.71
C PRO A 35 -1.83 -11.61 -10.57
N LEU A 36 -3.03 -11.89 -10.05
CA LEU A 36 -3.66 -13.19 -10.24
C LEU A 36 -4.09 -13.34 -11.71
N GLN A 37 -3.87 -14.53 -12.26
CA GLN A 37 -4.18 -14.84 -13.67
C GLN A 37 -5.64 -15.28 -13.89
N ASN A 38 -6.38 -15.53 -12.80
CA ASN A 38 -7.75 -16.02 -12.85
C ASN A 38 -8.54 -15.62 -11.60
N ASN A 39 -9.81 -16.07 -11.55
CA ASN A 39 -10.75 -15.72 -10.51
C ASN A 39 -10.65 -16.57 -9.22
N SER A 40 -9.65 -17.45 -9.12
CA SER A 40 -9.52 -18.43 -8.04
C SER A 40 -8.59 -17.99 -6.92
N GLY A 41 -8.29 -16.68 -6.83
CA GLY A 41 -7.45 -16.13 -5.77
C GLY A 41 -8.10 -16.26 -4.40
N VAL A 42 -7.31 -16.67 -3.40
CA VAL A 42 -7.77 -16.75 -2.01
C VAL A 42 -6.91 -15.85 -1.14
N LEU A 43 -7.57 -15.06 -0.31
CA LEU A 43 -6.90 -14.32 0.74
C LEU A 43 -6.94 -15.13 2.03
N LYS A 44 -5.76 -15.46 2.57
CA LYS A 44 -5.65 -16.21 3.82
C LYS A 44 -4.76 -15.46 4.81
N LEU A 45 -5.07 -15.60 6.09
CA LEU A 45 -4.18 -15.25 7.19
C LEU A 45 -3.61 -16.56 7.74
N ASN A 46 -2.28 -16.70 7.74
CA ASN A 46 -1.65 -17.88 8.31
C ASN A 46 -1.40 -17.71 9.82
N GLU A 47 -0.99 -18.78 10.49
CA GLU A 47 -0.78 -18.81 11.95
C GLU A 47 0.29 -17.84 12.44
N LYS A 48 1.20 -17.37 11.56
CA LYS A 48 2.21 -16.36 11.88
C LYS A 48 1.69 -14.92 11.70
N GLY A 49 0.43 -14.76 11.34
CA GLY A 49 -0.18 -13.47 10.99
C GLY A 49 0.23 -12.98 9.60
N ILE A 50 0.97 -13.78 8.82
CA ILE A 50 1.32 -13.40 7.45
C ILE A 50 0.07 -13.55 6.61
N ARG A 51 -0.33 -12.46 5.98
CA ARG A 51 -1.40 -12.45 5.00
C ARG A 51 -0.84 -12.91 3.68
N GLU A 52 -1.39 -13.97 3.13
CA GLU A 52 -0.98 -14.54 1.87
C GLU A 52 -2.13 -14.43 0.88
N LEU A 53 -1.84 -13.86 -0.28
CA LEU A 53 -2.70 -14.00 -1.44
C LEU A 53 -2.22 -15.22 -2.22
N LEU A 54 -3.05 -16.24 -2.27
CA LEU A 54 -2.75 -17.50 -2.93
C LEU A 54 -3.43 -17.56 -4.30
N SER A 55 -2.74 -18.17 -5.26
CA SER A 55 -3.29 -18.51 -6.58
C SER A 55 -4.07 -19.83 -6.53
N ALA A 56 -4.69 -20.20 -7.65
CA ALA A 56 -5.41 -21.46 -7.81
C ALA A 56 -4.55 -22.72 -7.49
N THR A 57 -3.24 -22.62 -7.67
CA THR A 57 -2.28 -23.71 -7.42
C THR A 57 -1.67 -23.65 -6.02
N ASN A 58 -2.26 -22.86 -5.10
CA ASN A 58 -1.73 -22.55 -3.77
C ASN A 58 -0.34 -21.89 -3.76
N GLY A 59 0.15 -21.42 -4.91
CA GLY A 59 1.37 -20.60 -4.96
C GLY A 59 1.10 -19.21 -4.38
N ALA A 60 1.97 -18.74 -3.48
CA ALA A 60 1.89 -17.40 -2.91
C ALA A 60 2.22 -16.33 -3.96
N ILE A 61 1.25 -15.46 -4.23
CA ILE A 61 1.35 -14.33 -5.17
C ILE A 61 1.82 -13.06 -4.49
N TRP A 62 1.41 -12.88 -3.23
CA TRP A 62 1.78 -11.73 -2.42
C TRP A 62 1.71 -12.11 -0.95
N SER A 63 2.60 -11.56 -0.13
CA SER A 63 2.55 -11.70 1.32
C SER A 63 2.92 -10.42 2.04
N SER A 64 2.28 -10.16 3.19
CA SER A 64 2.74 -9.10 4.10
C SER A 64 4.06 -9.52 4.76
N ASN A 65 5.14 -8.76 4.57
CA ASN A 65 6.40 -8.99 5.29
C ASN A 65 6.24 -8.61 6.77
N ILE A 66 5.82 -9.57 7.59
CA ILE A 66 5.78 -9.45 9.06
C ILE A 66 7.03 -10.11 9.64
N SER A 67 7.66 -9.47 10.64
CA SER A 67 8.80 -10.09 11.33
C SER A 67 8.35 -11.42 11.94
N SER A 68 9.16 -12.46 11.74
CA SER A 68 8.84 -13.90 11.87
C SER A 68 8.50 -14.41 13.28
N LYS A 69 8.14 -13.55 14.23
CA LYS A 69 7.70 -14.02 15.55
C LYS A 69 6.33 -14.68 15.39
N ALA A 70 6.21 -15.92 15.84
CA ALA A 70 4.93 -16.61 15.92
C ALA A 70 3.96 -15.74 16.74
N VAL A 71 2.75 -15.55 16.22
CA VAL A 71 1.73 -14.70 16.84
C VAL A 71 0.57 -15.59 17.24
N ASN A 72 0.16 -15.54 18.51
CA ASN A 72 -1.02 -16.27 18.96
C ASN A 72 -2.29 -15.60 18.42
N ASN A 73 -3.04 -16.35 17.62
CA ASN A 73 -4.35 -15.97 17.08
C ASN A 73 -4.34 -14.61 16.37
N PRO A 74 -3.61 -14.47 15.25
CA PRO A 74 -3.57 -13.22 14.50
C PRO A 74 -4.96 -12.94 13.92
N VAL A 75 -5.36 -11.67 13.94
CA VAL A 75 -6.60 -11.18 13.35
C VAL A 75 -6.30 -10.11 12.32
N ALA A 76 -7.06 -10.13 11.22
CA ALA A 76 -6.97 -9.13 10.17
C ALA A 76 -8.32 -8.45 9.98
N TYR A 77 -8.32 -7.12 9.89
CA TYR A 77 -9.54 -6.34 9.73
C TYR A 77 -9.25 -5.02 9.02
N LEU A 78 -10.31 -4.43 8.45
CA LEU A 78 -10.28 -3.14 7.78
C LEU A 78 -10.80 -2.08 8.74
N LEU A 79 -9.99 -1.06 9.03
CA LEU A 79 -10.39 0.11 9.82
C LEU A 79 -11.24 1.08 8.98
N ASP A 80 -12.02 1.93 9.66
CA ASP A 80 -12.93 2.90 9.02
C ASP A 80 -12.23 3.88 8.07
N LEU A 81 -10.97 4.23 8.35
CA LEU A 81 -10.15 5.07 7.46
C LEU A 81 -9.61 4.33 6.23
N GLY A 82 -9.99 3.05 6.04
CA GLY A 82 -9.51 2.19 4.97
C GLY A 82 -8.11 1.60 5.21
N ASN A 83 -7.58 1.71 6.43
CA ASN A 83 -6.33 1.04 6.81
C ASN A 83 -6.63 -0.43 7.07
N PHE A 84 -6.11 -1.31 6.22
CA PHE A 84 -6.22 -2.74 6.42
C PHE A 84 -5.05 -3.22 7.28
N VAL A 85 -5.34 -3.83 8.42
CA VAL A 85 -4.35 -4.09 9.47
C VAL A 85 -4.36 -5.55 9.90
N VAL A 86 -3.20 -6.00 10.41
CA VAL A 86 -3.05 -7.29 11.09
C VAL A 86 -2.56 -7.02 12.51
N LYS A 87 -3.16 -7.71 13.47
CA LYS A 87 -2.84 -7.56 14.89
C LYS A 87 -2.86 -8.92 15.60
N SER A 88 -2.12 -9.03 16.71
CA SER A 88 -2.24 -10.15 17.64
C SER A 88 -3.59 -10.12 18.37
N GLY A 89 -4.34 -11.22 18.35
CA GLY A 89 -5.67 -11.29 18.97
C GLY A 89 -5.67 -11.07 20.49
N HIS A 90 -4.53 -11.27 21.16
CA HIS A 90 -4.37 -11.04 22.60
C HIS A 90 -3.82 -9.66 22.97
N ASP A 91 -3.36 -8.86 22.00
CA ASP A 91 -2.77 -7.56 22.30
C ASP A 91 -3.87 -6.52 22.56
N THR A 92 -3.86 -5.92 23.75
CA THR A 92 -4.82 -4.89 24.16
C THR A 92 -4.46 -3.50 23.63
N ASN A 93 -3.22 -3.27 23.21
CA ASN A 93 -2.80 -1.98 22.68
C ASN A 93 -3.39 -1.76 21.28
N LYS A 94 -4.35 -0.84 21.16
CA LYS A 94 -5.09 -0.57 19.91
C LYS A 94 -4.19 -0.19 18.72
N ASN A 95 -3.00 0.35 18.97
CA ASN A 95 -2.09 0.86 17.94
C ASN A 95 -0.90 -0.06 17.65
N SER A 96 -0.82 -1.21 18.33
CA SER A 96 0.22 -2.21 18.11
C SER A 96 -0.19 -3.11 16.93
N PHE A 97 0.12 -2.65 15.71
CA PHE A 97 -0.11 -3.43 14.49
C PHE A 97 1.13 -4.22 14.12
N LEU A 98 0.93 -5.47 13.71
CA LEU A 98 1.99 -6.33 13.14
C LEU A 98 2.30 -5.93 11.70
N TRP A 99 1.27 -5.44 10.99
CA TRP A 99 1.34 -4.94 9.63
C TRP A 99 0.13 -4.04 9.37
N GLN A 100 0.30 -3.03 8.50
CA GLN A 100 -0.78 -2.15 8.07
C GLN A 100 -0.58 -1.70 6.63
N SER A 101 -1.67 -1.58 5.86
CA SER A 101 -1.63 -1.16 4.46
C SER A 101 -1.14 0.28 4.29
N PHE A 102 -1.33 1.13 5.30
CA PHE A 102 -0.87 2.52 5.30
C PHE A 102 0.66 2.66 5.29
N ASP A 103 1.40 1.60 5.65
CA ASP A 103 2.86 1.57 5.52
C ASP A 103 3.33 1.24 4.10
N TYR A 104 2.43 0.76 3.24
CA TYR A 104 2.71 0.34 1.87
C TYR A 104 1.71 1.01 0.91
N PRO A 105 1.74 2.34 0.77
CA PRO A 105 0.83 3.06 -0.11
C PRO A 105 1.03 2.68 -1.59
N THR A 106 0.01 2.95 -2.41
CA THR A 106 0.09 2.75 -3.86
C THR A 106 0.28 4.08 -4.58
N ASP A 107 -0.70 4.57 -5.31
CA ASP A 107 -0.66 5.87 -6.01
C ASP A 107 -1.42 6.98 -5.25
N THR A 108 -2.15 6.62 -4.20
CA THR A 108 -3.06 7.50 -3.47
C THR A 108 -2.63 7.70 -2.02
N LEU A 109 -2.65 8.94 -1.55
CA LEU A 109 -2.48 9.28 -0.14
C LEU A 109 -3.87 9.51 0.48
N MET A 110 -4.27 8.61 1.39
CA MET A 110 -5.53 8.74 2.12
C MET A 110 -5.36 9.51 3.44
N SER A 111 -6.47 9.97 4.02
CA SER A 111 -6.47 10.54 5.36
C SER A 111 -5.90 9.54 6.38
N GLY A 112 -4.97 10.00 7.22
CA GLY A 112 -4.27 9.18 8.20
C GLY A 112 -3.05 8.41 7.65
N MET A 113 -2.84 8.37 6.33
CA MET A 113 -1.58 7.88 5.76
C MET A 113 -0.47 8.92 5.96
N LYS A 114 0.78 8.44 5.92
CA LYS A 114 1.96 9.29 6.00
C LYS A 114 2.77 9.17 4.72
N LEU A 115 3.12 10.32 4.14
CA LEU A 115 4.19 10.41 3.16
C LEU A 115 5.46 10.78 3.92
N GLU A 116 6.31 9.79 4.17
CA GLU A 116 7.33 9.86 5.22
C GLU A 116 8.53 9.00 4.86
N TRP A 117 9.71 9.41 5.33
CA TRP A 117 10.86 8.54 5.43
C TRP A 117 11.11 8.22 6.91
N ASN A 118 10.86 6.99 7.35
CA ASN A 118 11.19 6.59 8.71
C ASN A 118 12.70 6.32 8.81
N ILE A 119 13.42 7.21 9.50
CA ILE A 119 14.88 7.14 9.61
C ILE A 119 15.33 5.93 10.46
N GLU A 120 14.56 5.54 11.48
CA GLU A 120 14.90 4.43 12.38
C GLU A 120 14.76 3.07 11.68
N THR A 121 13.69 2.88 10.91
CA THR A 121 13.40 1.59 10.23
C THR A 121 13.89 1.55 8.78
N GLY A 122 14.27 2.70 8.21
CA GLY A 122 14.60 2.85 6.78
C GLY A 122 13.38 2.75 5.85
N LEU A 123 12.16 2.70 6.38
CA LEU A 123 10.95 2.56 5.58
C LEU A 123 10.58 3.89 4.90
N GLU A 124 10.75 3.95 3.58
CA GLU A 124 10.22 5.02 2.73
C GLU A 124 8.74 4.75 2.39
N ARG A 125 7.84 5.62 2.84
CA ARG A 125 6.44 5.64 2.41
C ARG A 125 6.29 6.68 1.30
N SER A 126 6.19 6.21 0.07
CA SER A 126 6.07 7.03 -1.14
C SER A 126 4.87 6.64 -1.99
N LEU A 127 4.37 7.55 -2.82
CA LEU A 127 3.35 7.22 -3.81
C LEU A 127 4.01 6.86 -5.14
N THR A 128 3.56 5.78 -5.78
CA THR A 128 3.98 5.38 -7.13
C THR A 128 2.76 5.18 -7.99
N SER A 129 2.70 5.89 -9.13
CA SER A 129 1.57 5.87 -10.05
C SER A 129 1.26 4.47 -10.55
N TRP A 130 0.04 4.24 -11.03
CA TRP A 130 -0.24 3.10 -11.89
C TRP A 130 0.49 3.25 -13.22
N LYS A 131 0.73 2.13 -13.90
CA LYS A 131 1.36 2.11 -15.23
C LYS A 131 0.40 2.61 -16.30
N SER A 132 -0.89 2.29 -16.17
CA SER A 132 -1.98 2.84 -16.99
C SER A 132 -3.31 2.73 -16.24
N VAL A 133 -4.40 3.22 -16.84
CA VAL A 133 -5.76 3.11 -16.27
C VAL A 133 -6.18 1.65 -16.05
N GLU A 134 -5.63 0.70 -16.83
CA GLU A 134 -5.97 -0.72 -16.77
C GLU A 134 -4.86 -1.59 -16.16
N ASP A 135 -3.73 -1.00 -15.74
CA ASP A 135 -2.59 -1.72 -15.16
C ASP A 135 -2.08 -1.04 -13.88
N PRO A 136 -2.42 -1.58 -12.69
CA PRO A 136 -2.04 -1.02 -11.40
C PRO A 136 -0.59 -1.28 -11.02
N ALA A 137 0.17 -2.04 -11.82
CA ALA A 137 1.60 -2.18 -11.63
C ALA A 137 2.28 -0.81 -11.49
N GLU A 138 3.44 -0.79 -10.84
CA GLU A 138 4.22 0.43 -10.67
C GLU A 138 4.50 1.10 -12.03
N GLY A 139 4.02 2.33 -12.16
CA GLY A 139 4.28 3.20 -13.29
C GLY A 139 5.60 3.96 -13.14
N GLU A 140 5.85 4.86 -14.09
CA GLU A 140 7.12 5.60 -14.12
C GLU A 140 7.18 6.74 -13.10
N TYR A 141 6.05 7.21 -12.58
CA TYR A 141 6.01 8.39 -11.73
C TYR A 141 5.94 8.03 -10.24
N ALA A 142 6.77 8.69 -9.44
CA ALA A 142 6.76 8.56 -7.99
C ALA A 142 6.76 9.93 -7.31
N SER A 143 6.14 10.04 -6.13
CA SER A 143 6.20 11.20 -5.25
C SER A 143 6.79 10.76 -3.90
N LYS A 144 7.95 11.33 -3.56
CA LYS A 144 8.81 10.88 -2.46
C LYS A 144 9.31 12.06 -1.63
N ILE A 145 9.68 11.81 -0.39
CA ILE A 145 10.41 12.79 0.43
C ILE A 145 11.91 12.60 0.19
N GLU A 146 12.56 13.61 -0.36
CA GLU A 146 14.01 13.67 -0.52
C GLU A 146 14.63 14.35 0.70
N LEU A 147 15.65 13.73 1.29
CA LEU A 147 16.27 14.15 2.55
C LEU A 147 17.59 14.92 2.37
N ARG A 148 18.12 15.06 1.15
CA ARG A 148 19.34 15.85 0.88
C ARG A 148 19.09 17.33 1.14
N GLY A 149 19.68 17.83 2.23
CA GLY A 149 19.50 19.21 2.70
C GLY A 149 18.25 19.32 3.56
N TYR A 150 17.39 20.28 3.26
CA TYR A 150 16.06 20.33 3.87
C TYR A 150 15.14 19.30 3.20
N PRO A 151 14.32 18.55 3.98
CA PRO A 151 13.36 17.61 3.43
C PRO A 151 12.43 18.26 2.42
N GLN A 152 12.34 17.66 1.23
CA GLN A 152 11.53 18.16 0.13
C GLN A 152 10.61 17.09 -0.42
N LEU A 153 9.38 17.47 -0.74
CA LEU A 153 8.53 16.63 -1.55
C LEU A 153 8.94 16.77 -3.03
N VAL A 154 9.28 15.64 -3.66
CA VAL A 154 9.78 15.60 -5.04
C VAL A 154 9.00 14.60 -5.86
N ARG A 155 8.67 14.98 -7.09
CA ARG A 155 8.06 14.11 -8.09
C ARG A 155 9.11 13.67 -9.11
N PHE A 156 9.20 12.35 -9.30
CA PHE A 156 10.13 11.68 -10.17
C PHE A 156 9.42 11.09 -11.39
N LYS A 157 10.18 10.89 -12.47
CA LYS A 157 9.87 9.94 -13.54
C LYS A 157 11.07 9.01 -13.70
N GLY A 158 10.95 7.76 -13.27
CA GLY A 158 12.10 6.86 -13.12
C GLY A 158 13.14 7.49 -12.18
N PRO A 159 14.43 7.55 -12.56
CA PRO A 159 15.46 8.19 -11.74
C PRO A 159 15.45 9.72 -11.83
N ASP A 160 14.75 10.31 -12.81
CA ASP A 160 14.80 11.74 -13.08
C ASP A 160 13.86 12.52 -12.17
N ILE A 161 14.35 13.61 -11.60
CA ILE A 161 13.51 14.61 -10.93
C ILE A 161 12.76 15.40 -11.99
N LYS A 162 11.42 15.40 -11.92
CA LYS A 162 10.57 16.22 -12.81
C LYS A 162 10.13 17.52 -12.15
N THR A 163 9.84 17.48 -10.86
CA THR A 163 9.41 18.67 -10.12
C THR A 163 9.83 18.54 -8.67
N ARG A 164 10.34 19.64 -8.10
CA ARG A 164 10.48 19.80 -6.66
C ARG A 164 9.28 20.59 -6.17
N ILE A 165 8.40 19.95 -5.41
CA ILE A 165 7.26 20.64 -4.78
C ILE A 165 7.78 21.54 -3.66
N GLY A 166 8.89 21.14 -3.03
CA GLY A 166 9.70 21.99 -2.17
C GLY A 166 9.64 21.62 -0.70
N SER A 167 10.15 22.52 0.14
CA SER A 167 10.38 22.25 1.57
C SER A 167 9.24 22.77 2.43
N TRP A 168 9.00 22.14 3.58
CA TRP A 168 8.03 22.63 4.55
C TRP A 168 8.58 23.86 5.30
N ASN A 169 7.81 24.95 5.35
CA ASN A 169 8.20 26.16 6.09
C ASN A 169 7.53 26.30 7.48
N GLY A 170 6.78 25.30 7.93
CA GLY A 170 5.94 25.38 9.14
C GLY A 170 4.45 25.53 8.86
N LEU A 171 4.06 25.94 7.65
CA LEU A 171 2.67 26.19 7.27
C LEU A 171 2.24 25.55 5.93
N TYR A 172 3.09 25.58 4.91
CA TYR A 172 2.87 24.94 3.61
C TYR A 172 4.20 24.53 2.96
N LEU A 173 4.12 23.75 1.88
CA LEU A 173 5.28 23.44 1.04
C LEU A 173 5.61 24.64 0.15
N VAL A 174 6.84 25.13 0.26
CA VAL A 174 7.32 26.28 -0.52
C VAL A 174 8.12 25.78 -1.71
N TYR A 175 7.64 26.11 -2.91
CA TYR A 175 8.29 25.76 -4.18
C TYR A 175 9.70 26.39 -4.25
N ASN A 176 10.66 25.63 -4.78
CA ASN A 176 12.02 26.11 -5.03
C ASN A 176 12.19 26.55 -6.48
#